data_AF-A0A940NQP5-F1
#
_entry.id   AF-A0A940NQP5-F1
#
_cell.length_a   1.000
_cell.length_b   1.000
_cell.length_c   1.000
_cell.angle_alpha   90.00
_cell.angle_beta   90.00
_cell.angle_gamma   90.00
#
_symmetry.space_group_name_H-M   'P 1'
#
loop_
_entity.id
_entity.type
_entity.pdbx_description
1 polymer ?
#
loop_
_entity_poly.entity_id
_entity_poly.type
_entity_poly.pdbx_seq_one_letter_code
_entity_poly.pdbx_strand_id
1 'polypeptide(L)'
;MDERKKSLKTSLILGLVIIIIVLAIAVNSFTKIQSSYNKFIVHKTKKDSIVTKYLTTDEIRQLFSIQDRLRYKYSVETKTNWLYWEISDGANTVLITDNYMSRHPEYDSAKIKFKVNKYTVDGKTVEFMSNSKIIQVHSKDGWKDK
;
A
#
# COMPACT_ATOMS: atom_id res chain seq x y z
N MET A 1 -17.64 8.69 55.05
CA MET A 1 -18.24 8.33 53.75
C MET A 1 -18.52 6.84 53.79
N ASP A 2 -19.79 6.45 53.76
CA ASP A 2 -20.27 5.08 54.00
C ASP A 2 -19.59 4.03 53.11
N GLU A 3 -19.13 2.90 53.67
CA GLU A 3 -18.43 1.84 52.93
C GLU A 3 -19.28 1.27 51.78
N ARG A 4 -20.60 1.20 51.96
CA ARG A 4 -21.56 0.81 50.91
C ARG A 4 -21.55 1.76 49.70
N LYS A 5 -21.42 3.08 49.93
CA LYS A 5 -21.30 4.06 48.84
C LYS A 5 -19.97 3.93 48.11
N LYS A 6 -18.91 3.51 48.81
CA LYS A 6 -17.58 3.28 48.22
C LYS A 6 -17.56 2.01 47.36
N SER A 7 -18.16 0.90 47.81
CA SER A 7 -18.22 -0.34 47.03
C SER A 7 -19.12 -0.23 45.78
N LEU A 8 -20.26 0.46 45.89
CA LEU A 8 -21.14 0.74 44.75
C LEU A 8 -20.44 1.58 43.67
N LYS A 9 -19.69 2.62 44.07
CA LYS A 9 -18.86 3.41 43.14
C LYS A 9 -17.79 2.55 42.47
N THR A 10 -17.10 1.70 43.21
CA THR A 10 -16.07 0.80 42.65
C THR A 10 -16.66 -0.21 41.67
N SER A 11 -17.83 -0.79 41.98
CA SER A 11 -18.53 -1.74 41.09
C SER A 11 -19.02 -1.07 39.80
N LEU A 12 -19.54 0.16 39.90
CA LEU A 12 -19.89 0.97 38.73
C LEU A 12 -18.68 1.30 37.85
N ILE A 13 -17.55 1.67 38.45
CA ILE A 13 -16.30 1.95 37.73
C ILE A 13 -15.80 0.69 37.02
N LEU A 14 -15.77 -0.46 37.71
CA LEU A 14 -15.41 -1.75 37.11
C LEU A 14 -16.33 -2.14 35.95
N GLY A 15 -17.64 -1.97 36.12
CA GLY A 15 -18.62 -2.22 35.06
C GLY A 15 -18.39 -1.35 33.82
N LEU A 16 -18.14 -0.04 34.01
CA LEU A 16 -17.83 0.88 32.92
C LEU A 16 -16.54 0.50 32.19
N VAL A 17 -15.49 0.12 32.92
CA VAL A 17 -14.22 -0.32 32.33
C VAL A 17 -14.42 -1.56 31.45
N ILE A 18 -15.19 -2.55 31.92
CA ILE A 18 -15.49 -3.76 31.14
C ILE A 18 -16.26 -3.40 29.85
N ILE A 19 -17.26 -2.52 29.94
CA ILE A 19 -18.03 -2.07 28.77
C ILE A 19 -17.12 -1.40 27.75
N ILE A 20 -16.21 -0.51 28.20
CA ILE A 20 -15.24 0.16 27.32
C ILE A 20 -14.34 -0.86 26.61
N ILE A 21 -13.84 -1.87 27.34
CA ILE A 21 -13.00 -2.93 26.77
C ILE A 21 -13.77 -3.72 25.70
N VAL A 22 -15.00 -4.13 26.01
CA VAL A 22 -15.85 -4.89 25.05
C VAL A 22 -16.12 -4.06 23.80
N LEU A 23 -16.44 -2.77 23.96
CA LEU A 23 -16.65 -1.86 22.83
C LEU A 23 -15.39 -1.68 21.99
N ALA A 24 -14.22 -1.53 22.61
CA ALA A 24 -12.95 -1.41 21.89
C ALA A 24 -12.63 -2.68 21.06
N ILE A 25 -12.88 -3.88 21.62
CA ILE A 25 -12.71 -5.15 20.92
C ILE A 25 -13.70 -5.27 19.75
N ALA A 26 -14.97 -4.91 19.97
CA ALA A 26 -16.01 -4.96 18.95
C ALA A 26 -15.69 -4.03 17.78
N VAL A 27 -15.27 -2.79 18.06
CA VAL A 27 -14.87 -1.80 17.04
C VAL A 27 -13.69 -2.31 16.21
N ASN A 28 -12.64 -2.84 16.84
CA ASN A 28 -11.47 -3.38 16.13
C ASN A 28 -11.82 -4.61 15.27
N SER A 29 -12.76 -5.44 15.75
CA SER A 29 -13.20 -6.63 15.01
C SER A 29 -14.03 -6.23 13.78
N PHE A 30 -14.90 -5.23 13.93
CA PHE A 30 -15.73 -4.71 12.85
C PHE A 30 -14.91 -4.09 11.71
N THR A 31 -13.88 -3.30 12.02
CA THR A 31 -13.01 -2.69 11.00
C THR A 31 -12.25 -3.73 10.18
N LYS A 32 -11.77 -4.81 10.81
CA LYS A 32 -11.11 -5.93 10.12
C LYS A 32 -12.07 -6.68 9.19
N ILE A 33 -13.28 -6.97 9.65
CA ILE A 33 -14.31 -7.63 8.84
C ILE A 33 -14.67 -6.75 7.64
N GLN A 34 -14.86 -5.44 7.86
CA GLN A 34 -15.16 -4.49 6.81
C GLN A 34 -14.03 -4.40 5.76
N SER A 35 -12.77 -4.40 6.22
CA SER A 35 -11.59 -4.39 5.34
C SER A 35 -11.53 -5.64 4.47
N SER A 36 -11.75 -6.83 5.05
CA SER A 36 -11.77 -8.10 4.33
C SER A 36 -12.92 -8.18 3.32
N TYR A 37 -14.11 -7.73 3.70
CA TYR A 37 -15.26 -7.68 2.79
C TYR A 37 -15.01 -6.72 1.63
N ASN A 38 -14.49 -5.52 1.91
CA ASN A 38 -14.10 -4.56 0.88
C ASN A 38 -13.05 -5.16 -0.06
N LYS A 39 -12.01 -5.81 0.49
CA LYS A 39 -11.00 -6.53 -0.29
C LYS A 39 -11.63 -7.51 -1.26
N PHE A 40 -12.55 -8.35 -0.76
CA PHE A 40 -13.23 -9.35 -1.57
C PHE A 40 -14.01 -8.74 -2.75
N ILE A 41 -14.77 -7.68 -2.49
CA ILE A 41 -15.55 -6.99 -3.55
C ILE A 41 -14.62 -6.32 -4.56
N VAL A 42 -13.61 -5.57 -4.10
CA VAL A 42 -12.70 -4.85 -4.97
C VAL A 42 -11.82 -5.81 -5.78
N HIS A 43 -11.38 -6.92 -5.20
CA HIS A 43 -10.55 -7.91 -5.91
C HIS A 43 -11.24 -8.52 -7.13
N LYS A 44 -12.57 -8.62 -7.15
CA LYS A 44 -13.32 -9.07 -8.33
C LYS A 44 -13.17 -8.12 -9.52
N THR A 45 -12.76 -6.87 -9.27
CA THR A 45 -12.52 -5.85 -10.31
C THR A 45 -11.07 -5.80 -10.78
N LYS A 46 -10.19 -6.63 -10.19
CA LYS A 46 -8.76 -6.63 -10.49
C LYS A 46 -8.52 -6.94 -11.95
N LYS A 47 -7.77 -6.06 -12.61
CA LYS A 47 -7.24 -6.29 -13.95
C LYS A 47 -5.73 -6.16 -13.89
N ASP A 48 -5.05 -7.21 -14.34
CA ASP A 48 -3.60 -7.27 -14.41
C ASP A 48 -3.17 -7.19 -15.86
N SER A 49 -2.11 -6.41 -16.11
CA SER A 49 -1.44 -6.42 -17.41
C SER A 49 0.06 -6.31 -17.21
N ILE A 50 0.81 -6.76 -18.21
CA ILE A 50 2.26 -6.66 -18.22
C ILE A 50 2.63 -5.62 -19.27
N VAL A 51 3.44 -4.64 -18.86
CA VAL A 51 3.93 -3.60 -19.75
C VAL A 51 5.44 -3.55 -19.71
N THR A 52 6.04 -3.18 -20.82
CA THR A 52 7.46 -2.88 -20.91
C THR A 52 7.61 -1.44 -21.33
N LYS A 53 8.37 -0.66 -20.56
CA LYS A 53 8.63 0.75 -20.83
C LYS A 53 10.12 1.02 -20.84
N TYR A 54 10.52 1.95 -21.69
CA TYR A 54 11.83 2.58 -21.65
C TYR A 54 11.67 3.83 -20.81
N LEU A 55 12.42 3.94 -19.71
CA LEU A 55 12.34 5.05 -18.79
C LEU A 55 13.74 5.55 -18.48
N THR A 56 13.91 6.85 -18.46
CA THR A 56 15.09 7.52 -17.91
C THR A 56 15.17 7.33 -16.40
N THR A 57 16.34 7.55 -15.81
CA THR A 57 16.52 7.53 -14.34
C THR A 57 15.55 8.47 -13.62
N ASP A 58 15.31 9.66 -14.17
CA ASP A 58 14.38 10.63 -13.56
C ASP A 58 12.91 10.19 -13.66
N GLU A 59 12.51 9.57 -14.77
CA GLU A 59 11.15 9.01 -14.90
C GLU A 59 10.91 7.84 -13.94
N ILE A 60 11.93 7.02 -13.68
CA ILE A 60 11.86 5.94 -12.67
C ILE A 60 11.66 6.53 -11.27
N ARG A 61 12.40 7.59 -10.94
CA ARG A 61 12.25 8.32 -9.67
C ARG A 61 10.86 8.94 -9.52
N GLN A 62 10.36 9.60 -10.57
CA GLN A 62 9.01 10.15 -10.60
C GLN A 62 7.94 9.05 -10.45
N LEU A 63 8.13 7.91 -11.11
CA LEU A 63 7.24 6.76 -10.98
C LEU A 63 7.17 6.29 -9.53
N PHE A 64 8.31 6.16 -8.85
CA PHE A 64 8.35 5.86 -7.42
C PHE A 64 7.57 6.91 -6.60
N SER A 65 7.83 8.20 -6.80
CA SER A 65 7.13 9.27 -6.07
C SER A 65 5.61 9.30 -6.31
N ILE A 66 5.14 8.90 -7.49
CA ILE A 66 3.71 8.76 -7.79
C ILE A 66 3.12 7.59 -6.98
N GLN A 67 3.80 6.44 -6.97
CA GLN A 67 3.34 5.28 -6.21
C GLN A 67 3.36 5.51 -4.70
N ASP A 68 4.37 6.22 -4.21
CA ASP A 68 4.49 6.55 -2.80
C ASP A 68 3.34 7.46 -2.33
N ARG A 69 3.02 8.51 -3.09
CA ARG A 69 1.84 9.36 -2.83
C ARG A 69 0.54 8.55 -2.88
N LEU A 70 0.41 7.62 -3.84
CA LEU A 70 -0.75 6.76 -3.94
C LEU A 70 -0.88 5.84 -2.73
N ARG A 71 0.23 5.27 -2.24
CA ARG A 71 0.26 4.48 -1.00
C ARG A 71 -0.26 5.30 0.18
N TYR A 72 0.29 6.51 0.40
CA TYR A 72 -0.13 7.36 1.53
C TYR A 72 -1.61 7.74 1.48
N LYS A 73 -2.19 7.92 0.29
CA LYS A 73 -3.63 8.14 0.15
C LYS A 73 -4.46 7.03 0.83
N TYR A 74 -3.99 5.78 0.78
CA TYR A 74 -4.68 4.63 1.35
C TYR A 74 -4.19 4.25 2.76
N SER A 75 -3.22 4.96 3.35
CA SER A 75 -2.67 4.61 4.66
C SER A 75 -3.60 4.97 5.83
N VAL A 76 -4.51 5.93 5.63
CA VAL A 76 -5.43 6.43 6.66
C VAL A 76 -6.78 5.68 6.63
N GLU A 77 -7.09 5.01 5.53
CA GLU A 77 -8.38 4.35 5.31
C GLU A 77 -8.39 2.90 5.82
N THR A 78 -9.10 2.65 6.92
CA THR A 78 -9.20 1.30 7.54
C THR A 78 -9.82 0.26 6.61
N LYS A 79 -10.74 0.67 5.73
CA LYS A 79 -11.46 -0.20 4.78
C LYS A 79 -10.56 -0.70 3.64
N THR A 80 -9.51 0.05 3.32
CA THR A 80 -8.58 -0.23 2.21
C THR A 80 -7.14 -0.42 2.69
N ASN A 81 -6.94 -0.72 3.97
CA ASN A 81 -5.61 -0.98 4.51
C ASN A 81 -4.86 -2.09 3.72
N TRP A 82 -5.59 -3.10 3.24
CA TRP A 82 -5.02 -4.12 2.36
C TRP A 82 -4.46 -3.54 1.04
N LEU A 83 -5.09 -2.50 0.48
CA LEU A 83 -4.68 -1.85 -0.75
C LEU A 83 -3.42 -0.99 -0.53
N TYR A 84 -3.31 -0.35 0.63
CA TYR A 84 -2.07 0.31 1.07
C TYR A 84 -0.88 -0.65 1.00
N TRP A 85 -1.03 -1.87 1.55
CA TRP A 85 0.04 -2.86 1.56
C TRP A 85 0.41 -3.35 0.15
N GLU A 86 -0.58 -3.58 -0.72
CA GLU A 86 -0.31 -3.97 -2.11
C GLU A 86 0.38 -2.87 -2.92
N ILE A 87 -0.04 -1.61 -2.77
CA ILE A 87 0.64 -0.47 -3.42
C ILE A 87 2.04 -0.31 -2.84
N SER A 88 2.22 -0.48 -1.53
CA SER A 88 3.53 -0.39 -0.90
C SER A 88 4.50 -1.45 -1.40
N ASP A 89 4.04 -2.68 -1.56
CA ASP A 89 4.84 -3.75 -2.13
C ASP A 89 5.24 -3.42 -3.59
N GLY A 90 4.29 -2.95 -4.40
CA GLY A 90 4.56 -2.48 -5.75
C GLY A 90 5.56 -1.33 -5.82
N ALA A 91 5.38 -0.30 -4.98
CA ALA A 91 6.26 0.85 -4.87
C ALA A 91 7.69 0.45 -4.48
N ASN A 92 7.84 -0.52 -3.56
CA ASN A 92 9.15 -1.03 -3.16
C ASN A 92 9.91 -1.67 -4.33
N THR A 93 9.22 -2.38 -5.24
CA THR A 93 9.90 -2.94 -6.43
C THR A 93 10.43 -1.84 -7.37
N VAL A 94 9.71 -0.73 -7.48
CA VAL A 94 10.17 0.44 -8.27
C VAL A 94 11.29 1.18 -7.54
N LEU A 95 11.23 1.31 -6.22
CA LEU A 95 12.32 1.89 -5.42
C LEU A 95 13.63 1.10 -5.57
N ILE A 96 13.57 -0.24 -5.59
CA ILE A 96 14.75 -1.08 -5.87
C ILE A 96 15.34 -0.75 -7.25
N THR A 97 14.48 -0.48 -8.22
CA THR A 97 14.89 -0.11 -9.59
C THR A 97 15.55 1.27 -9.61
N ASP A 98 14.96 2.27 -8.94
CA ASP A 98 15.51 3.62 -8.79
C ASP A 98 16.88 3.59 -8.07
N ASN A 99 16.98 2.84 -6.98
CA ASN A 99 18.22 2.65 -6.24
C ASN A 99 19.30 1.99 -7.09
N TYR A 100 18.94 1.04 -7.96
CA TYR A 100 19.88 0.45 -8.89
C TYR A 100 20.42 1.50 -9.87
N MET A 101 19.55 2.26 -10.54
CA MET A 101 19.97 3.30 -11.48
C MET A 101 20.82 4.38 -10.79
N SER A 102 20.44 4.80 -9.58
CA SER A 102 21.18 5.80 -8.81
C SER A 102 22.57 5.34 -8.38
N ARG A 103 22.80 4.04 -8.24
CA ARG A 103 24.12 3.45 -7.92
C ARG A 103 24.99 3.20 -9.16
N HIS A 104 24.41 3.32 -10.35
CA HIS A 104 25.06 3.11 -11.63
C HIS A 104 24.93 4.37 -12.48
N PRO A 105 25.65 5.45 -12.14
CA PRO A 105 25.55 6.74 -12.83
C PRO A 105 25.97 6.69 -14.30
N GLU A 106 26.63 5.62 -14.74
CA GLU A 106 26.91 5.32 -16.14
C GLU A 106 25.66 5.04 -16.97
N TYR A 107 24.52 4.72 -16.32
CA TYR A 107 23.25 4.46 -16.98
C TYR A 107 22.33 5.68 -16.93
N ASP A 108 21.77 6.06 -18.08
CA ASP A 108 20.82 7.17 -18.20
C ASP A 108 19.36 6.69 -18.29
N SER A 109 19.15 5.44 -18.72
CA SER A 109 17.83 4.86 -18.99
C SER A 109 17.81 3.35 -18.77
N ALA A 110 16.62 2.80 -18.56
CA ALA A 110 16.39 1.36 -18.47
C ALA A 110 15.10 0.95 -19.19
N LYS A 111 15.16 -0.22 -19.82
CA LYS A 111 13.97 -0.94 -20.28
C LYS A 111 13.48 -1.81 -19.15
N ILE A 112 12.30 -1.50 -18.63
CA ILE A 112 11.77 -2.13 -17.42
C ILE A 112 10.43 -2.78 -17.75
N LYS A 113 10.26 -4.01 -17.26
CA LYS A 113 9.00 -4.74 -17.27
C LYS A 113 8.29 -4.52 -15.94
N PHE A 114 7.02 -4.15 -16.00
CA PHE A 114 6.16 -3.97 -14.84
C PHE A 114 4.88 -4.79 -14.99
N LYS A 115 4.31 -5.17 -13.86
CA LYS A 115 2.91 -5.55 -13.76
C LYS A 115 2.10 -4.31 -13.42
N VAL A 116 1.15 -3.94 -14.27
CA VAL A 116 0.14 -2.91 -13.97
C VAL A 116 -1.04 -3.61 -13.31
N ASN A 117 -1.38 -3.18 -12.10
CA ASN A 117 -2.55 -3.64 -11.37
C ASN A 117 -3.61 -2.53 -11.41
N LYS A 118 -4.83 -2.86 -11.82
CA LYS A 118 -5.96 -1.93 -11.82
C LYS A 118 -7.09 -2.48 -10.96
N TYR A 119 -7.62 -1.66 -10.07
CA TYR A 119 -8.81 -1.95 -9.27
C TYR A 119 -9.87 -0.87 -9.48
N THR A 120 -11.13 -1.20 -9.24
CA THR A 120 -12.19 -0.20 -9.07
C THR A 120 -12.55 -0.10 -7.59
N VAL A 121 -12.22 1.04 -6.98
CA VAL A 121 -12.48 1.36 -5.58
C VAL A 121 -13.41 2.56 -5.54
N ASP A 122 -14.59 2.39 -4.94
CA ASP A 122 -15.62 3.44 -4.86
C ASP A 122 -15.94 4.08 -6.23
N GLY A 123 -16.04 3.24 -7.26
CA GLY A 123 -16.32 3.66 -8.64
C GLY A 123 -15.13 4.33 -9.37
N LYS A 124 -13.98 4.49 -8.72
CA LYS A 124 -12.76 5.08 -9.31
C LYS A 124 -11.73 4.02 -9.61
N THR A 125 -11.04 4.17 -10.74
CA THR A 125 -9.90 3.32 -11.07
C THR A 125 -8.68 3.69 -10.24
N VAL A 126 -8.11 2.70 -9.57
CA VAL A 126 -6.82 2.77 -8.88
C VAL A 126 -5.84 1.94 -9.69
N GLU A 127 -4.80 2.57 -10.21
CA GLU A 127 -3.77 1.93 -11.02
C GLU A 127 -2.40 2.11 -10.36
N PHE A 128 -1.64 1.03 -10.26
CA PHE A 128 -0.27 1.06 -9.74
C PHE A 128 0.59 -0.06 -10.34
N MET A 129 1.91 0.11 -10.22
CA MET A 129 2.91 -0.78 -10.81
C MET A 129 3.52 -1.69 -9.73
N SER A 130 3.65 -2.97 -10.03
CA SER A 130 4.36 -3.92 -9.19
C SER A 130 5.29 -4.81 -10.01
N ASN A 131 6.10 -5.62 -9.34
CA ASN A 131 7.01 -6.59 -9.97
C ASN A 131 7.92 -5.93 -11.02
N SER A 132 8.49 -4.77 -10.70
CA SER A 132 9.45 -4.09 -11.56
C SER A 132 10.69 -4.95 -11.79
N LYS A 133 11.06 -5.16 -13.06
CA LYS A 133 12.30 -5.85 -13.46
C LYS A 133 12.97 -5.12 -14.62
N ILE A 134 14.21 -4.68 -14.41
CA ILE A 134 15.07 -4.18 -15.49
C ILE A 134 15.40 -5.34 -16.43
N ILE A 135 15.18 -5.14 -17.73
CA ILE A 135 15.55 -6.05 -18.81
C ILE A 135 16.84 -5.58 -19.49
N GLN A 136 16.95 -4.27 -19.73
CA GLN A 136 18.11 -3.65 -20.37
C GLN A 136 18.42 -2.32 -19.70
N VAL A 137 19.68 -1.92 -19.76
CA VAL A 137 20.17 -0.61 -19.32
C VAL A 137 20.84 0.10 -20.49
N HIS A 138 20.75 1.41 -20.54
CA HIS A 138 21.38 2.23 -21.57
C HIS A 138 22.52 3.05 -20.95
N SER A 139 23.67 3.03 -21.60
CA SER A 139 24.80 3.92 -21.29
C SER A 139 25.25 4.64 -22.57
N LYS A 140 26.34 5.41 -22.47
CA LYS A 140 27.05 5.98 -23.64
C LYS A 140 27.43 4.94 -24.71
N ASP A 141 27.59 3.67 -24.34
CA ASP A 141 27.96 2.59 -25.28
C ASP A 141 26.72 1.94 -25.93
N GLY A 142 25.52 2.44 -25.62
CA GLY A 142 24.24 1.89 -26.06
C GLY A 142 23.58 0.95 -25.05
N TRP A 143 22.65 0.13 -25.56
CA TRP A 143 21.85 -0.79 -24.74
C TRP A 143 22.63 -2.07 -24.40
N LYS A 144 22.55 -2.48 -23.13
CA LYS A 144 23.12 -3.73 -22.61
C LYS A 144 22.04 -4.53 -21.90
N ASP A 145 22.02 -5.84 -22.17
CA ASP A 145 21.12 -6.78 -21.49
C ASP A 145 21.55 -6.99 -20.03
N LYS A 146 20.58 -7.35 -19.17
CA LYS A 146 20.78 -7.56 -17.74
C LYS A 146 20.18 -8.87 -17.24
#